data_AF-A0A151EY38-F1
#
_entry.id   AF-A0A151EY38-F1
#
_cell.length_a   1.000
_cell.length_b   1.000
_cell.length_c   1.000
_cell.angle_alpha   90.00
_cell.angle_beta   90.00
_cell.angle_gamma   90.00
#
_symmetry.space_group_name_H-M   'P 1'
#
loop_
_entity.id
_entity.type
_entity.pdbx_description
1 polymer ?
#
loop_
_entity_poly.entity_id
_entity_poly.type
_entity_poly.pdbx_seq_one_letter_code
_entity_poly.pdbx_strand_id
1 'polypeptide(L)' 'MVTAYECESCYTVVYTEGKEKPFCPICRGRMLEKEESIPKKAKKITCPKCDREFYMMREPFKCPFCDYNFSLGTYW' A
#
# COMPACT_ATOMS: atom_id res chain seq x y z
N MET A 1 -5.64 -10.83 -10.35
CA MET A 1 -4.21 -10.60 -10.62
C MET A 1 -3.76 -9.56 -9.61
N VAL A 2 -2.73 -9.88 -8.83
CA VAL A 2 -2.15 -8.92 -7.89
C VAL A 2 -1.15 -8.09 -8.67
N THR A 3 -1.21 -6.79 -8.50
CA THR A 3 -0.27 -5.87 -9.11
C THR A 3 0.58 -5.23 -8.02
N ALA A 4 1.90 -5.24 -8.21
CA ALA A 4 2.83 -4.55 -7.34
C ALA A 4 3.05 -3.13 -7.86
N TYR A 5 3.12 -2.18 -6.96
CA TYR A 5 3.39 -0.78 -7.28
C TYR A 5 4.58 -0.33 -6.46
N GLU A 6 5.65 0.11 -7.10
CA GLU A 6 6.86 0.60 -6.45
C GLU A 6 6.99 2.10 -6.66
N CYS A 7 7.26 2.85 -5.59
CA CYS A 7 7.49 4.28 -5.71
C CYS A 7 8.95 4.60 -6.03
N GLU A 8 9.16 5.49 -7.00
CA GLU A 8 10.48 5.91 -7.46
C GLU A 8 11.27 6.73 -6.42
N SER A 9 10.58 7.41 -5.49
CA SER A 9 11.24 8.29 -4.50
C SER A 9 11.52 7.58 -3.18
N CYS A 10 10.53 6.82 -2.68
CA CYS A 10 10.56 6.19 -1.36
C CYS A 10 10.95 4.70 -1.42
N TYR A 11 11.07 4.12 -2.63
CA TYR A 11 11.24 2.68 -2.91
C TYR A 11 10.24 1.78 -2.17
N THR A 12 9.11 2.34 -1.77
CA THR A 12 8.07 1.61 -1.05
C THR A 12 7.22 0.86 -2.06
N VAL A 13 6.98 -0.43 -1.76
CA VAL A 13 6.16 -1.31 -2.59
C VAL A 13 4.80 -1.53 -1.93
N VAL A 14 3.75 -1.37 -2.72
CA VAL A 14 2.35 -1.62 -2.36
C VAL A 14 1.80 -2.64 -3.35
N TYR A 15 1.25 -3.73 -2.83
CA TYR A 15 0.60 -4.75 -3.64
C TYR A 15 -0.91 -4.61 -3.48
N THR A 16 -1.65 -4.65 -4.58
CA THR A 16 -3.12 -4.54 -4.53
C THR A 16 -3.75 -5.48 -5.53
N GLU A 17 -4.93 -5.98 -5.16
CA GLU A 17 -5.77 -6.79 -6.04
C GLU A 17 -6.73 -5.86 -6.77
N GLY A 18 -6.24 -5.21 -7.84
CA GLY A 18 -7.04 -4.25 -8.61
C GLY A 18 -6.23 -3.51 -9.67
N LYS A 19 -6.95 -2.80 -10.56
CA LYS A 19 -6.36 -1.91 -11.58
C LYS A 19 -6.17 -0.47 -11.10
N GLU A 20 -6.52 -0.18 -9.84
CA GLU A 20 -6.40 1.18 -9.31
C GLU A 20 -4.98 1.46 -8.86
N LYS A 21 -4.42 2.52 -9.43
CA LYS A 21 -3.04 2.95 -9.18
C LYS A 21 -2.93 3.61 -7.80
N PRO A 22 -2.21 3.00 -6.84
CA PRO A 22 -1.99 3.59 -5.53
C PRO A 22 -0.99 4.77 -5.57
N PHE A 23 -1.06 5.63 -4.56
CA PHE A 23 -0.02 6.63 -4.26
C PHE A 23 0.93 6.12 -3.17
N CYS A 24 2.20 6.59 -3.13
CA CYS A 24 3.13 6.13 -2.07
C CYS A 24 2.52 6.50 -0.70
N PRO A 25 2.29 5.52 0.19
CA PRO A 25 1.70 5.75 1.51
C PRO A 25 2.65 6.49 2.47
N ILE A 26 3.89 6.78 2.04
CA ILE A 26 4.89 7.52 2.79
C ILE A 26 5.10 8.92 2.22
N CYS A 27 5.50 9.03 0.95
CA CYS A 27 5.82 10.32 0.33
C CYS A 27 4.74 10.88 -0.61
N ARG A 28 3.64 10.14 -0.82
CA ARG A 28 2.59 10.48 -1.82
C ARG A 28 3.10 10.66 -3.25
N GLY A 29 4.33 10.20 -3.51
CA GLY A 29 4.93 10.18 -4.83
C GLY A 29 4.21 9.21 -5.78
N ARG A 30 4.59 9.32 -7.06
CA ARG A 30 4.11 8.42 -8.11
C ARG A 30 4.62 7.00 -7.86
N MET A 31 3.75 6.03 -8.12
CA MET A 31 4.11 4.62 -8.09
C MET A 31 4.12 4.06 -9.51
N LEU A 32 5.09 3.21 -9.79
CA LEU A 32 5.24 2.47 -11.04
C LEU A 32 4.68 1.07 -10.87
N GLU A 33 3.93 0.63 -11.85
CA GLU A 33 3.36 -0.71 -11.89
C GLU A 33 4.43 -1.75 -12.20
N LYS A 34 4.41 -2.87 -11.46
CA LYS A 34 5.22 -4.06 -11.67
C LYS A 34 4.32 -5.28 -11.55
N GLU A 35 4.41 -6.18 -12.52
CA GLU A 35 3.76 -7.48 -12.44
C GLU A 35 4.61 -8.41 -11.58
N GLU A 36 4.34 -8.41 -10.27
CA GLU A 36 5.02 -9.27 -9.30
C GLU A 36 4.01 -9.90 -8.33
N SER A 37 4.29 -11.14 -7.91
CA SER A 37 3.47 -11.84 -6.92
C SER A 37 3.69 -11.27 -5.51
N ILE A 38 2.65 -11.28 -4.67
CA ILE A 38 2.76 -10.85 -3.26
C ILE A 38 3.83 -11.70 -2.55
N PRO A 39 4.88 -11.09 -1.97
CA PRO A 39 5.84 -11.84 -1.18
C PRO A 39 5.17 -12.37 0.09
N LYS A 40 5.54 -13.57 0.55
CA LYS A 40 5.00 -14.20 1.77
C LYS A 40 5.14 -13.35 3.05
N LYS A 41 6.02 -12.35 3.02
CA LYS A 41 6.28 -11.42 4.14
C LYS A 41 5.39 -10.16 4.11
N ALA A 42 4.63 -9.93 3.05
CA ALA A 42 3.72 -8.79 3.00
C ALA A 42 2.55 -9.01 3.96
N LYS A 43 2.25 -7.99 4.76
CA LYS A 43 1.06 -7.95 5.62
C LYS A 43 -0.12 -7.43 4.80
N LYS A 44 -1.27 -8.09 4.93
CA LYS A 44 -2.55 -7.56 4.44
C LYS A 44 -3.01 -6.44 5.37
N ILE A 45 -3.36 -5.30 4.78
CA ILE A 45 -3.85 -4.12 5.49
C ILE A 45 -5.16 -3.68 4.84
N THR A 46 -6.18 -3.50 5.66
CA THR A 46 -7.49 -3.00 5.22
C THR A 46 -7.68 -1.59 5.76
N CYS A 47 -8.02 -0.66 4.88
CA CYS A 47 -8.24 0.73 5.27
C CYS A 47 -9.63 0.88 5.91
N PRO A 48 -9.76 1.38 7.16
CA PRO A 48 -11.05 1.52 7.82
C PRO A 48 -11.92 2.64 7.23
N LYS A 49 -11.36 3.54 6.40
CA LYS A 49 -12.08 4.67 5.81
C LYS A 49 -12.68 4.36 4.44
N CYS A 50 -11.96 3.61 3.60
CA CYS A 50 -12.42 3.27 2.25
C CYS A 50 -12.66 1.78 2.03
N ASP A 51 -12.51 0.97 3.08
CA ASP A 51 -12.69 -0.49 3.09
C ASP A 51 -11.79 -1.24 2.09
N ARG A 52 -10.76 -0.56 1.56
CA ARG A 52 -9.85 -1.14 0.58
C ARG A 52 -8.76 -1.96 1.22
N GLU A 53 -8.47 -3.09 0.59
CA GLU A 53 -7.45 -4.02 1.02
C GLU A 53 -6.21 -3.89 0.12
N PHE A 54 -5.05 -3.84 0.74
CA PHE A 54 -3.77 -3.81 0.05
C PHE A 54 -2.70 -4.49 0.93
N TYR A 55 -1.60 -4.91 0.33
CA TYR A 55 -0.53 -5.61 1.02
C TYR A 55 0.75 -4.78 0.97
N MET A 56 1.49 -4.80 2.08
CA MET A 56 2.78 -4.10 2.18
C MET A 56 3.76 -4.86 3.07
N MET A 57 5.05 -4.69 2.78
CA MET A 57 6.13 -5.24 3.62
C MET A 57 6.33 -4.47 4.93
N ARG A 58 5.89 -3.21 4.97
CA ARG A 58 5.98 -2.32 6.13
C ARG A 58 4.61 -1.73 6.43
N GLU A 59 4.35 -1.41 7.68
CA GLU A 59 3.10 -0.75 8.06
C GLU A 59 3.03 0.66 7.43
N PRO A 60 1.94 0.97 6.69
CA PRO A 60 1.76 2.26 6.06
C PRO A 60 1.46 3.33 7.11
N PHE A 61 1.98 4.53 6.89
CA PHE A 61 1.54 5.73 7.62
C PHE A 61 0.23 6.28 7.05
N LYS A 62 0.01 6.14 5.74
CA LYS A 62 -1.20 6.61 5.05
C LYS A 62 -1.80 5.57 4.12
N CYS A 63 -3.10 5.69 3.84
CA CYS A 63 -3.77 4.90 2.83
C CYS A 63 -3.34 5.34 1.43
N PRO A 64 -2.88 4.40 0.58
CA PRO A 64 -2.48 4.70 -0.78
C PRO A 64 -3.63 5.21 -1.68
N PHE A 65 -4.89 5.01 -1.26
CA PHE A 65 -6.07 5.36 -2.05
C PHE A 65 -6.80 6.61 -1.54
N CYS A 66 -7.10 6.69 -0.25
CA CYS A 66 -7.98 7.74 0.30
C CYS A 66 -7.26 8.79 1.17
N ASP A 67 -5.92 8.76 1.23
CA ASP A 67 -5.07 9.61 2.10
C ASP A 67 -5.38 9.51 3.61
N TYR A 68 -6.14 8.50 4.04
CA TYR A 68 -6.38 8.26 5.45
C TYR A 68 -5.07 8.02 6.18
N ASN A 69 -4.86 8.66 7.33
CA ASN A 69 -3.66 8.43 8.14
C ASN A 69 -3.93 7.23 9.05
N PHE A 70 -3.13 6.18 8.92
CA PHE A 70 -3.12 5.11 9.89
C PHE A 70 -2.38 5.63 11.12
N SER A 71 -3.12 6.00 12.15
CA SER A 71 -2.53 6.33 13.44
C SER A 71 -1.77 5.09 13.94
N LEU A 72 -0.46 5.20 14.13
CA LEU A 72 0.43 4.17 14.71
C LEU A 72 0.13 3.88 16.20
N GLY A 73 -1.10 4.05 16.63
CA GLY A 73 -1.54 3.85 18.00
C GLY A 73 -2.47 2.65 18.08
N THR A 74 -2.06 1.67 18.88
CA THR A 74 -2.89 0.61 19.48
C THR A 74 -3.36 -0.52 18.56
N TYR A 75 -2.47 -1.50 18.33
CA TYR A 75 -2.88 -2.90 18.46
C TYR A 75 -2.36 -3.38 19.81
N TRP A 76 -3.30 -3.70 20.70
CA TRP A 76 -3.08 -4.29 22.02
C TRP A 76 -2.45 -5.68 21.91
#